data_AF-A0A1T3VRL7-F1
#
_entry.id   AF-A0A1T3VRL7-F1
#
_cell.length_a   1.000
_cell.length_b   1.000
_cell.length_c   1.000
_cell.angle_alpha   90.00
_cell.angle_beta   90.00
_cell.angle_gamma   90.00
#
_symmetry.space_group_name_H-M   'P 1'
#
loop_
_entity.id
_entity.type
_entity.pdbx_description
1 polymer ?
#
loop_
_entity_poly.entity_id
_entity_poly.type
_entity_poly.pdbx_seq_one_letter_code
_entity_poly.pdbx_strand_id
1 'polypeptide(L)'
;GDQIAEAIRIHHPDVGARAARTRAIELLELVGIRRPEQRARAFPHELSGGERQRVVIAIAIANDPDLLICDEPTTALDVTVQAQILDVLRTARDVTGAGVLIITHDLGVVAEFADRALVMYAGRAVEAAPVAELYRNRRMPYTAGLLGSVPRLDAPRGERLVPIPGAPPSLAALPPGCPFAPRCPLAIDACRAAEPELLTVRPRHQVACIRHDQVDGRSAADIYGVPTAPAAEPADTAGEVVLRVRDLAKTYALTKGVVFRRRVGEVRAVDGVSFDLEQGRTLGIVGESGSGKSTTLHQILDLSTPQAGTIEVLGTDVATLDRRGRRALRGDLQVVFQDPVASLDPRL
;
A
#
# COMPACT_ATOMS: atom_id res chain seq x y z
N GLY A 1 21.72 -7.61 -12.53
CA GLY A 1 23.18 -7.48 -12.33
C GLY A 1 23.75 -6.47 -13.30
N ASP A 2 23.59 -6.71 -14.60
CA ASP A 2 24.15 -5.84 -15.64
C ASP A 2 23.70 -4.38 -15.54
N GLN A 3 22.42 -4.11 -15.21
CA GLN A 3 21.93 -2.74 -14.98
C GLN A 3 22.62 -2.00 -13.83
N ILE A 4 22.96 -2.70 -12.73
CA ILE A 4 23.68 -2.10 -11.61
C ILE A 4 25.14 -1.83 -12.02
N ALA A 5 25.78 -2.79 -12.69
CA ALA A 5 27.14 -2.65 -13.18
C ALA A 5 27.27 -1.54 -14.25
N GLU A 6 26.25 -1.37 -15.08
CA GLU A 6 26.15 -0.28 -16.05
C GLU A 6 26.13 1.08 -15.35
N ALA A 7 25.28 1.25 -14.34
CA ALA A 7 25.25 2.49 -13.54
C ALA A 7 26.63 2.83 -12.96
N ILE A 8 27.34 1.86 -12.39
CA ILE A 8 28.69 2.07 -11.85
C ILE A 8 29.66 2.52 -12.95
N ARG A 9 29.65 1.86 -14.11
CA ARG A 9 30.60 2.13 -15.19
C ARG A 9 30.37 3.47 -15.88
N ILE A 10 29.12 3.93 -15.95
CA ILE A 10 28.78 5.24 -16.52
C ILE A 10 29.34 6.36 -15.64
N HIS A 11 29.26 6.22 -14.32
CA HIS A 11 29.70 7.24 -13.37
C HIS A 11 31.18 7.11 -12.96
N HIS A 12 31.76 5.92 -13.08
CA HIS A 12 33.16 5.62 -12.77
C HIS A 12 33.84 4.92 -13.96
N PRO A 13 34.25 5.66 -15.00
CA PRO A 13 34.82 5.09 -16.22
C PRO A 13 36.12 4.30 -16.00
N ASP A 14 36.84 4.58 -14.91
CA ASP A 14 38.06 3.88 -14.51
C ASP A 14 37.78 2.47 -13.95
N VAL A 15 36.53 2.16 -13.62
CA VAL A 15 36.13 0.84 -13.08
C VAL A 15 35.94 -0.15 -14.23
N GLY A 16 36.82 -1.13 -14.30
CA GLY A 16 36.73 -2.22 -15.28
C GLY A 16 35.47 -3.08 -15.10
N ALA A 17 35.01 -3.70 -16.19
CA ALA A 17 33.75 -4.47 -16.22
C ALA A 17 33.67 -5.59 -15.16
N ARG A 18 34.81 -6.23 -14.84
CA ARG A 18 34.86 -7.26 -13.79
C ARG A 18 34.63 -6.66 -12.40
N ALA A 19 35.26 -5.53 -12.10
CA ALA A 19 35.11 -4.84 -10.82
C ALA A 19 33.68 -4.31 -10.64
N ALA A 20 33.10 -3.71 -11.69
CA ALA A 20 31.70 -3.26 -11.67
C ALA A 20 30.71 -4.42 -11.42
N ARG A 21 30.96 -5.59 -12.00
CA ARG A 21 30.13 -6.79 -11.76
C ARG A 21 30.26 -7.31 -10.33
N THR A 22 31.48 -7.31 -9.76
CA THR A 22 31.69 -7.67 -8.35
C THR A 22 30.93 -6.71 -7.45
N ARG A 23 31.08 -5.41 -7.66
CA ARG A 23 30.37 -4.38 -6.90
C ARG A 23 28.85 -4.50 -7.03
N ALA A 24 28.34 -4.82 -8.22
CA ALA A 24 26.91 -5.07 -8.41
C ALA A 24 26.39 -6.26 -7.58
N ILE A 25 27.19 -7.30 -7.36
CA ILE A 25 26.83 -8.44 -6.51
C ILE A 25 26.84 -8.02 -5.03
N GLU A 26 27.86 -7.29 -4.60
CA GLU A 26 27.94 -6.72 -3.23
C GLU A 26 26.74 -5.82 -2.92
N LEU A 27 26.33 -4.98 -3.87
CA LEU A 27 25.16 -4.12 -3.71
C LEU A 27 23.87 -4.92 -3.60
N LEU A 28 23.72 -6.01 -4.37
CA LEU A 28 22.58 -6.92 -4.23
C LEU A 28 22.55 -7.60 -2.85
N GLU A 29 23.72 -7.99 -2.33
CA GLU A 29 23.85 -8.53 -0.99
C GLU A 29 23.47 -7.50 0.08
N LEU A 30 23.98 -6.27 -0.05
CA LEU A 30 23.70 -5.15 0.85
C LEU A 30 22.20 -4.85 0.97
N VAL A 31 21.47 -4.89 -0.15
CA VAL A 31 20.01 -4.69 -0.14
C VAL A 31 19.22 -5.95 0.23
N GLY A 32 19.88 -7.03 0.67
CA GLY A 32 19.26 -8.24 1.20
C GLY A 32 18.73 -9.23 0.15
N ILE A 33 19.26 -9.21 -1.08
CA ILE A 33 18.90 -10.21 -2.10
C ILE A 33 19.60 -11.53 -1.78
N ARG A 34 18.80 -12.57 -1.53
CA ARG A 34 19.32 -13.94 -1.31
C ARG A 34 19.95 -14.49 -2.59
N ARG A 35 21.12 -15.13 -2.46
CA ARG A 35 21.91 -15.70 -3.58
C ARG A 35 22.21 -14.65 -4.66
N PRO A 36 22.90 -13.56 -4.30
CA PRO A 36 23.07 -12.39 -5.15
C PRO A 36 23.76 -12.73 -6.48
N GLU A 37 24.68 -13.70 -6.53
CA GLU A 37 25.37 -14.13 -7.76
C GLU A 37 24.43 -14.81 -8.75
N GLN A 38 23.46 -15.58 -8.24
CA GLN A 38 22.43 -16.20 -9.04
C GLN A 38 21.44 -15.14 -9.52
N ARG A 39 20.96 -14.29 -8.62
CA ARG A 39 19.98 -13.23 -8.93
C ARG A 39 20.53 -12.14 -9.83
N ALA A 40 21.83 -11.89 -9.79
CA ALA A 40 22.49 -10.95 -10.72
C ALA A 40 22.30 -11.33 -12.19
N ARG A 41 22.03 -12.62 -12.48
CA ARG A 41 21.81 -13.16 -13.83
C ARG A 41 20.34 -13.36 -14.19
N ALA A 42 19.42 -13.08 -13.27
CA ALA A 42 17.98 -13.24 -13.47
C ALA A 42 17.40 -12.07 -14.27
N PHE A 43 16.34 -12.33 -15.03
CA PHE A 43 15.55 -11.30 -15.70
C PHE A 43 14.56 -10.62 -14.72
N PRO A 44 14.13 -9.38 -14.99
CA PRO A 44 13.20 -8.66 -14.11
C PRO A 44 11.89 -9.41 -13.79
N HIS A 45 11.36 -10.21 -14.72
CA HIS A 45 10.14 -11.00 -14.53
C HIS A 45 10.33 -12.26 -13.66
N GLU A 46 11.58 -12.62 -13.35
CA GLU A 46 11.94 -13.74 -12.46
C GLU A 46 12.14 -13.32 -11.00
N LEU A 47 11.89 -12.04 -10.70
CA LEU A 47 12.03 -11.41 -9.39
C LEU A 47 10.66 -11.05 -8.81
N SER A 48 10.51 -11.20 -7.49
CA SER A 48 9.32 -10.71 -6.78
C SER A 48 9.21 -9.18 -6.87
N GLY A 49 8.05 -8.61 -6.52
CA GLY A 49 7.89 -7.14 -6.43
C GLY A 49 8.91 -6.52 -5.47
N GLY A 50 9.07 -7.10 -4.27
CA GLY A 50 10.07 -6.64 -3.29
C GLY A 50 11.52 -6.83 -3.75
N GLU A 51 11.85 -7.93 -4.46
CA GLU A 51 13.18 -8.12 -5.04
C GLU A 51 13.49 -7.08 -6.12
N ARG A 52 12.51 -6.72 -6.96
CA ARG A 52 12.65 -5.64 -7.95
C ARG A 52 12.89 -4.29 -7.28
N GLN A 53 12.14 -3.98 -6.22
CA GLN A 53 12.31 -2.73 -5.48
C GLN A 53 13.71 -2.64 -4.85
N ARG A 54 14.20 -3.72 -4.22
CA ARG A 54 15.57 -3.81 -3.68
C ARG A 54 16.63 -3.59 -4.75
N VAL A 55 16.44 -4.16 -5.94
CA VAL A 55 17.36 -3.95 -7.08
C VAL A 55 17.37 -2.48 -7.50
N VAL A 56 16.22 -1.80 -7.56
CA VAL A 56 16.16 -0.36 -7.86
C VAL A 56 16.90 0.45 -6.80
N ILE A 57 16.75 0.11 -5.51
CA ILE A 57 17.52 0.77 -4.44
C ILE A 57 19.02 0.51 -4.63
N ALA A 58 19.45 -0.72 -4.93
CA ALA A 58 20.84 -1.05 -5.21
C ALA A 58 21.42 -0.23 -6.36
N ILE A 59 20.63 0.02 -7.42
CA ILE A 59 21.02 0.92 -8.52
C ILE A 59 21.19 2.34 -8.01
N ALA A 60 20.25 2.84 -7.21
CA ALA A 60 20.27 4.21 -6.70
C ALA A 60 21.49 4.49 -5.80
N ILE A 61 21.90 3.53 -4.97
CA ILE A 61 23.05 3.67 -4.06
C ILE A 61 24.39 3.29 -4.70
N ALA A 62 24.40 2.84 -5.96
CA ALA A 62 25.58 2.25 -6.58
C ALA A 62 26.78 3.21 -6.68
N ASN A 63 26.52 4.52 -6.66
CA ASN A 63 27.50 5.60 -6.82
C ASN A 63 27.57 6.52 -5.59
N ASP A 64 27.35 5.97 -4.39
CA ASP A 64 27.49 6.66 -3.10
C ASP A 64 26.83 8.07 -3.07
N PRO A 65 25.50 8.17 -3.30
CA PRO A 65 24.83 9.45 -3.45
C PRO A 65 24.73 10.22 -2.13
N ASP A 66 24.77 11.56 -2.21
CA ASP A 66 24.46 12.46 -1.09
C ASP A 66 22.95 12.63 -0.84
N LEU A 67 22.10 12.25 -1.81
CA LEU A 67 20.65 12.41 -1.76
C LEU A 67 19.93 11.23 -2.43
N LEU A 68 18.98 10.64 -1.72
CA LEU A 68 18.04 9.64 -2.23
C LEU A 68 16.63 10.25 -2.30
N ILE A 69 16.03 10.24 -3.49
CA ILE A 69 14.64 10.63 -3.71
C ILE A 69 13.83 9.37 -4.00
N CYS A 70 12.89 9.05 -3.12
CA CYS A 70 12.07 7.85 -3.17
C CYS A 70 10.62 8.23 -3.43
N ASP A 71 10.13 7.95 -4.64
CA ASP A 71 8.73 8.15 -5.01
C ASP A 71 7.93 6.87 -4.75
N GLU A 72 7.04 6.91 -3.76
CA GLU A 72 6.16 5.82 -3.34
C GLU A 72 6.86 4.44 -3.25
N PRO A 73 7.98 4.33 -2.51
CA PRO A 73 8.88 3.18 -2.60
C PRO A 73 8.30 1.86 -2.06
N THR A 74 7.15 1.91 -1.38
CA THR A 74 6.50 0.77 -0.75
C THR A 74 5.13 0.45 -1.37
N THR A 75 4.71 1.19 -2.39
CA THR A 75 3.40 0.96 -3.03
C THR A 75 3.33 -0.44 -3.66
N ALA A 76 2.15 -1.06 -3.57
CA ALA A 76 1.86 -2.41 -4.07
C ALA A 76 2.68 -3.54 -3.41
N LEU A 77 3.29 -3.30 -2.25
CA LEU A 77 3.95 -4.31 -1.43
C LEU A 77 3.10 -4.63 -0.19
N ASP A 78 3.17 -5.87 0.30
CA ASP A 78 2.55 -6.21 1.58
C ASP A 78 3.32 -5.57 2.75
N VAL A 79 2.65 -5.43 3.91
CA VAL A 79 3.20 -4.74 5.09
C VAL A 79 4.55 -5.30 5.57
N THR A 80 4.76 -6.60 5.43
CA THR A 80 6.04 -7.24 5.79
C THR A 80 7.14 -6.84 4.82
N VAL A 81 6.86 -6.88 3.51
CA VAL A 81 7.83 -6.44 2.50
C VAL A 81 8.09 -4.93 2.60
N GLN A 82 7.07 -4.12 2.85
CA GLN A 82 7.20 -2.67 3.10
C GLN A 82 8.20 -2.39 4.20
N ALA A 83 8.06 -3.01 5.38
CA ALA A 83 8.99 -2.83 6.49
C ALA A 83 10.42 -3.17 6.09
N GLN A 84 10.61 -4.27 5.35
CA GLN A 84 11.93 -4.65 4.88
C GLN A 84 12.52 -3.68 3.85
N ILE A 85 11.70 -3.05 3.01
CA ILE A 85 12.17 -2.02 2.07
C ILE A 85 12.61 -0.76 2.83
N LEU A 86 11.85 -0.35 3.86
CA LEU A 86 12.25 0.75 4.73
C LEU A 86 13.56 0.46 5.46
N ASP A 87 13.79 -0.77 5.91
CA ASP A 87 15.07 -1.19 6.49
C ASP A 87 16.24 -1.09 5.50
N VAL A 88 16.01 -1.46 4.23
CA VAL A 88 17.01 -1.31 3.18
C VAL A 88 17.32 0.17 2.93
N LEU A 89 16.30 1.05 2.91
CA LEU A 89 16.51 2.49 2.76
C LEU A 89 17.25 3.09 3.97
N ARG A 90 16.97 2.62 5.20
CA ARG A 90 17.74 2.99 6.40
C ARG A 90 19.19 2.56 6.25
N THR A 91 19.43 1.32 5.83
CA THR A 91 20.77 0.78 5.63
C THR A 91 21.54 1.56 4.57
N ALA A 92 20.90 1.86 3.43
CA ALA A 92 21.44 2.70 2.37
C ALA A 92 21.87 4.08 2.90
N ARG A 93 20.96 4.78 3.59
CA ARG A 93 21.24 6.07 4.24
C ARG A 93 22.42 5.99 5.21
N ASP A 94 22.44 4.97 6.07
CA ASP A 94 23.45 4.86 7.13
C ASP A 94 24.84 4.53 6.57
N VAL A 95 24.89 3.78 5.46
CA VAL A 95 26.14 3.43 4.77
C VAL A 95 26.67 4.61 3.94
N THR A 96 25.81 5.35 3.23
CA THR A 96 26.26 6.42 2.33
C THR A 96 26.30 7.80 3.00
N GLY A 97 25.60 7.98 4.12
CA GLY A 97 25.37 9.29 4.74
C GLY A 97 24.37 10.17 3.98
N ALA A 98 23.62 9.62 3.01
CA ALA A 98 22.70 10.37 2.16
C ALA A 98 21.56 11.03 2.96
N GLY A 99 21.11 12.21 2.52
CA GLY A 99 19.76 12.68 2.84
C GLY A 99 18.70 11.82 2.13
N VAL A 100 17.56 11.57 2.76
CA VAL A 100 16.45 10.81 2.14
C VAL A 100 15.18 11.67 2.07
N LEU A 101 14.69 11.88 0.86
CA LEU A 101 13.36 12.44 0.59
C LEU A 101 12.42 11.31 0.18
N ILE A 102 11.45 11.00 1.02
CA ILE A 102 10.40 10.02 0.73
C ILE A 102 9.09 10.73 0.40
N ILE A 103 8.51 10.38 -0.75
CA ILE A 103 7.16 10.80 -1.17
C ILE A 103 6.26 9.61 -0.91
N THR A 104 5.29 9.77 -0.02
CA THR A 104 4.29 8.72 0.24
C THR A 104 2.98 9.29 0.74
N HIS A 105 1.89 8.59 0.44
CA HIS A 105 0.58 8.80 1.03
C HIS A 105 0.35 8.01 2.32
N ASP A 106 1.25 7.09 2.68
CA ASP A 106 1.16 6.30 3.91
C ASP A 106 1.73 7.08 5.10
N LEU A 107 0.84 7.60 5.94
CA LEU A 107 1.19 8.28 7.18
C LEU A 107 1.97 7.37 8.15
N GLY A 108 1.66 6.07 8.20
CA GLY A 108 2.41 5.11 9.03
C GLY A 108 3.90 5.04 8.64
N VAL A 109 4.20 5.03 7.34
CA VAL A 109 5.58 5.10 6.84
C VAL A 109 6.26 6.40 7.28
N VAL A 110 5.58 7.53 7.14
CA VAL A 110 6.11 8.83 7.59
C VAL A 110 6.41 8.83 9.08
N ALA A 111 5.51 8.26 9.89
CA ALA A 111 5.68 8.17 11.34
C ALA A 111 6.90 7.35 11.76
N GLU A 112 7.20 6.29 11.01
CA GLU A 112 8.30 5.36 11.32
C GLU A 112 9.66 5.81 10.76
N PHE A 113 9.67 6.42 9.57
CA PHE A 113 10.90 6.59 8.78
C PHE A 113 11.44 8.02 8.76
N ALA A 114 10.59 9.04 8.88
CA ALA A 114 10.98 10.43 8.63
C ALA A 114 11.24 11.24 9.91
N ASP A 115 12.24 12.12 9.88
CA ASP A 115 12.49 13.09 10.96
C ASP A 115 11.51 14.27 10.90
N ARG A 116 11.15 14.69 9.68
CA ARG A 116 10.29 15.83 9.37
C ARG A 116 9.34 15.47 8.24
N ALA A 117 8.16 16.06 8.26
CA ALA A 117 7.14 15.87 7.24
C ALA A 117 6.69 17.21 6.65
N LEU A 118 6.42 17.20 5.35
CA LEU A 118 5.82 18.28 4.58
C LEU A 118 4.49 17.77 4.01
N VAL A 119 3.38 18.22 4.58
CA VAL A 119 2.04 17.87 4.09
C VAL A 119 1.70 18.80 2.94
N MET A 120 1.29 18.22 1.81
CA MET A 120 0.87 18.96 0.63
C MET A 120 -0.61 18.80 0.33
N TYR A 121 -1.22 19.85 -0.19
CA TYR A 121 -2.58 19.83 -0.74
C TYR A 121 -2.65 20.71 -1.99
N ALA A 122 -3.27 20.21 -3.06
CA ALA A 122 -3.42 20.92 -4.33
C ALA A 122 -2.11 21.54 -4.87
N GLY A 123 -1.02 20.78 -4.79
CA GLY A 123 0.31 21.20 -5.27
C GLY A 123 1.08 22.13 -4.33
N ARG A 124 0.64 22.32 -3.08
CA ARG A 124 1.22 23.31 -2.16
C ARG A 124 1.49 22.74 -0.79
N ALA A 125 2.56 23.20 -0.16
CA ALA A 125 2.86 22.93 1.23
C ALA A 125 1.81 23.60 2.13
N VAL A 126 1.09 22.81 2.92
CA VAL A 126 0.07 23.31 3.85
C VAL A 126 0.47 23.19 5.31
N GLU A 127 1.38 22.26 5.62
CA GLU A 127 1.94 22.12 6.96
C GLU A 127 3.32 21.44 6.90
N ALA A 128 4.28 21.94 7.68
CA ALA A 128 5.62 21.38 7.78
C ALA A 128 6.09 21.37 9.23
N ALA A 129 6.50 20.21 9.75
CA ALA A 129 6.98 20.08 11.13
C ALA A 129 7.86 18.83 11.31
N PRO A 130 8.65 18.72 12.40
CA PRO A 130 9.13 17.43 12.89
C PRO A 130 7.96 16.44 13.02
N VAL A 131 8.16 15.19 12.63
CA VAL A 131 7.07 14.18 12.59
C VAL A 131 6.39 14.06 13.96
N ALA A 132 7.15 13.99 15.05
CA ALA A 132 6.58 13.93 16.39
C ALA A 132 5.68 15.14 16.75
N GLU A 133 6.02 16.34 16.28
CA GLU A 133 5.20 17.54 16.50
C GLU A 133 3.98 17.56 15.58
N LEU A 134 4.12 17.14 14.32
CA LEU A 134 3.01 17.05 13.37
C LEU A 134 1.90 16.14 13.90
N TYR A 135 2.26 14.95 14.40
CA TYR A 135 1.29 13.96 14.87
C TYR A 135 0.54 14.40 16.15
N ARG A 136 1.22 15.11 17.05
CA ARG A 136 0.63 15.55 18.32
C ARG A 136 -0.09 16.89 18.18
N ASN A 137 0.59 17.86 17.57
CA ASN A 137 0.26 19.28 17.61
C ASN A 137 -0.03 19.87 16.22
N ARG A 138 -0.51 19.05 15.27
CA ARG A 138 -1.03 19.50 13.97
C ARG A 138 -1.90 20.75 14.06
N ARG A 139 -1.81 21.58 13.02
CA ARG A 139 -2.36 22.92 12.94
C ARG A 139 -3.21 23.18 11.71
N MET A 140 -3.07 22.38 10.66
CA MET A 140 -3.86 22.49 9.46
C MET A 140 -5.11 21.58 9.57
N PRO A 141 -6.33 22.08 9.31
CA PRO A 141 -7.55 21.24 9.31
C PRO A 141 -7.47 19.99 8.42
N TYR A 142 -6.81 20.09 7.26
CA TYR A 142 -6.53 18.97 6.36
C TYR A 142 -5.61 17.93 7.00
N THR A 143 -4.48 18.33 7.60
CA THR A 143 -3.59 17.39 8.32
C THR A 143 -4.32 16.71 9.47
N ALA A 144 -5.15 17.46 10.22
CA ALA A 144 -5.98 16.88 11.27
C ALA A 144 -6.97 15.84 10.70
N GLY A 145 -7.58 16.13 9.55
CA GLY A 145 -8.45 15.19 8.84
C GLY A 145 -7.72 13.95 8.33
N LEU A 146 -6.51 14.11 7.77
CA LEU A 146 -5.68 13.00 7.30
C LEU A 146 -5.35 12.06 8.45
N LEU A 147 -4.82 12.58 9.56
CA LEU A 147 -4.51 11.79 10.75
C LEU A 147 -5.76 11.15 11.36
N GLY A 148 -6.91 11.84 11.33
CA GLY A 148 -8.19 11.30 11.80
C GLY A 148 -8.82 10.23 10.90
N SER A 149 -8.37 10.13 9.64
CA SER A 149 -8.77 9.10 8.68
C SER A 149 -7.91 7.84 8.77
N VAL A 150 -6.84 7.83 9.58
CA VAL A 150 -5.96 6.67 9.75
C VAL A 150 -6.41 5.84 10.96
N PRO A 151 -6.59 4.52 10.81
CA PRO A 151 -6.91 3.64 11.94
C PRO A 151 -5.79 3.64 12.98
N ARG A 152 -6.18 3.74 14.25
CA ARG A 152 -5.24 3.67 15.37
C ARG A 152 -5.36 2.33 16.08
N LEU A 153 -4.22 1.75 16.47
CA LEU A 153 -4.18 0.44 17.15
C LEU A 153 -4.72 0.51 18.59
N ASP A 154 -4.68 1.68 19.21
CA ASP A 154 -5.16 1.95 20.57
C ASP A 154 -6.63 2.42 20.61
N ALA A 155 -7.28 2.53 19.46
CA ALA A 155 -8.69 2.90 19.36
C ALA A 155 -9.62 1.75 19.83
N PRO A 156 -10.70 2.03 20.57
CA PRO A 156 -11.76 1.07 20.83
C PRO A 156 -12.27 0.39 19.55
N ARG A 157 -12.59 -0.91 19.65
CA ARG A 157 -13.22 -1.63 18.53
C ARG A 157 -14.50 -0.92 18.11
N GLY A 158 -14.65 -0.72 16.80
CA GLY A 158 -15.80 -0.05 16.23
C GLY A 158 -15.72 1.48 16.22
N GLU A 159 -14.65 2.10 16.73
CA GLU A 159 -14.43 3.55 16.56
C GLU A 159 -14.44 3.89 15.07
N ARG A 160 -15.30 4.83 14.67
CA ARG A 160 -15.41 5.27 13.27
C ARG A 160 -14.29 6.24 12.95
N LEU A 161 -13.68 6.08 11.78
CA LEU A 161 -12.70 7.04 11.24
C LEU A 161 -13.39 8.36 10.90
N VAL A 162 -12.63 9.46 10.95
CA VAL A 162 -13.11 10.80 10.60
C VAL A 162 -12.76 11.08 9.13
N PRO A 163 -13.70 10.96 8.18
CA PRO A 163 -13.43 11.21 6.78
C PRO A 163 -13.35 12.70 6.47
N ILE A 164 -12.52 13.07 5.51
CA ILE A 164 -12.53 14.43 4.93
C ILE A 164 -13.64 14.49 3.86
N PRO A 165 -14.67 15.33 4.03
CA PRO A 165 -15.80 15.37 3.10
C PRO A 165 -15.40 15.90 1.73
N GLY A 166 -16.20 15.54 0.72
CA GLY A 166 -16.04 16.01 -0.66
C GLY A 166 -14.82 15.44 -1.39
N ALA A 167 -14.70 15.78 -2.67
CA ALA A 167 -13.61 15.36 -3.54
C ALA A 167 -12.47 16.41 -3.58
N PRO A 168 -11.22 16.00 -3.86
CA PRO A 168 -10.14 16.95 -4.17
C PRO A 168 -10.50 17.86 -5.35
N PRO A 169 -10.07 19.13 -5.34
CA PRO A 169 -10.34 20.07 -6.43
C PRO A 169 -9.54 19.70 -7.68
N SER A 170 -10.05 20.11 -8.84
CA SER A 170 -9.29 20.05 -10.09
C SER A 170 -8.15 21.07 -10.06
N LEU A 171 -6.92 20.61 -10.33
CA LEU A 171 -5.75 21.49 -10.41
C LEU A 171 -5.78 22.41 -11.63
N ALA A 172 -6.57 22.09 -12.66
CA ALA A 172 -6.70 22.91 -13.87
C ALA A 172 -7.50 24.20 -13.63
N ALA A 173 -8.34 24.23 -12.60
CA ALA A 173 -9.25 25.34 -12.33
C ALA A 173 -9.42 25.54 -10.81
N LEU A 174 -8.32 25.88 -10.12
CA LEU A 174 -8.38 26.16 -8.69
C LEU A 174 -9.12 27.49 -8.44
N PRO A 175 -10.11 27.52 -7.53
CA PRO A 175 -10.74 28.77 -7.11
C PRO A 175 -9.72 29.67 -6.41
N PRO A 176 -9.94 31.00 -6.39
CA PRO A 176 -9.11 31.91 -5.60
C PRO A 176 -9.17 31.56 -4.11
N GLY A 177 -8.09 31.86 -3.40
CA GLY A 177 -7.96 31.60 -1.97
C GLY A 177 -7.38 30.22 -1.64
N CYS A 178 -7.70 29.73 -0.45
CA CYS A 178 -7.28 28.43 0.06
C CYS A 178 -7.93 27.28 -0.74
N PRO A 179 -7.16 26.41 -1.43
CA PRO A 179 -7.72 25.30 -2.19
C PRO A 179 -8.54 24.31 -1.34
N PHE A 180 -8.28 24.24 -0.04
CA PHE A 180 -8.99 23.37 0.89
C PHE A 180 -10.30 23.97 1.43
N ALA A 181 -10.58 25.27 1.21
CA ALA A 181 -11.77 25.94 1.73
C ALA A 181 -13.10 25.22 1.42
N PRO A 182 -13.33 24.60 0.24
CA PRO A 182 -14.58 23.87 -0.04
C PRO A 182 -14.82 22.64 0.84
N ARG A 183 -13.76 22.09 1.46
CA ARG A 183 -13.80 20.87 2.30
C ARG A 183 -13.47 21.16 3.76
N CYS A 184 -13.08 22.39 4.08
CA CYS A 184 -12.64 22.79 5.41
C CYS A 184 -13.85 23.15 6.29
N PRO A 185 -14.06 22.46 7.43
CA PRO A 185 -15.15 22.79 8.35
C PRO A 185 -14.93 24.14 9.09
N LEU A 186 -13.72 24.69 9.03
CA LEU A 186 -13.35 25.97 9.65
C LEU A 186 -13.23 27.11 8.62
N ALA A 187 -13.75 26.91 7.40
CA ALA A 187 -13.67 27.92 6.34
C ALA A 187 -14.45 29.21 6.71
N ILE A 188 -13.83 30.36 6.43
CA ILE A 188 -14.44 31.68 6.52
C ILE A 188 -14.23 32.43 5.20
N ASP A 189 -14.86 33.58 5.01
CA ASP A 189 -14.75 34.35 3.75
C ASP A 189 -13.32 34.75 3.42
N ALA A 190 -12.51 35.06 4.43
CA ALA A 190 -11.08 35.35 4.25
C ALA A 190 -10.30 34.16 3.63
N CYS A 191 -10.73 32.91 3.88
CA CYS A 191 -10.13 31.74 3.23
C CYS A 191 -10.38 31.70 1.72
N ARG A 192 -11.42 32.38 1.21
CA ARG A 192 -11.80 32.41 -0.21
C ARG A 192 -11.26 33.65 -0.92
N ALA A 193 -10.87 34.68 -0.15
CA ALA A 193 -10.39 35.95 -0.67
C ALA A 193 -8.92 35.89 -1.10
N ALA A 194 -8.07 35.34 -0.24
CA ALA A 194 -6.64 35.23 -0.49
C ALA A 194 -6.11 33.91 0.04
N GLU A 195 -5.03 33.47 -0.56
CA GLU A 195 -4.42 32.22 -0.17
C GLU A 195 -3.52 32.40 1.05
N PRO A 196 -3.63 31.54 2.08
CA PRO A 196 -2.79 31.65 3.26
C PRO A 196 -1.30 31.41 2.92
N GLU A 197 -0.43 32.31 3.37
CA GLU A 197 1.02 32.09 3.32
C GLU A 197 1.46 30.99 4.29
N LEU A 198 2.57 30.32 3.98
CA LEU A 198 3.17 29.31 4.85
C LEU A 198 3.97 30.01 5.97
N LEU A 199 3.31 30.23 7.11
CA LEU A 199 3.87 31.00 8.23
C LEU A 199 4.41 30.08 9.33
N THR A 200 5.51 30.49 9.97
CA THR A 200 6.04 29.81 11.16
C THR A 200 5.20 30.14 12.38
N VAL A 201 4.42 29.18 12.87
CA VAL A 201 3.54 29.35 14.04
C VAL A 201 4.21 28.89 15.34
N ARG A 202 5.22 28.01 15.25
CA ARG A 202 6.07 27.54 16.34
C ARG A 202 7.48 27.22 15.81
N PRO A 203 8.50 27.05 16.67
CA PRO A 203 9.84 26.67 16.23
C PRO A 203 9.80 25.38 15.38
N ARG A 204 10.27 25.48 14.13
CA ARG A 204 10.26 24.38 13.13
C ARG A 204 8.85 23.89 12.75
N HIS A 205 7.80 24.68 12.96
CA HIS A 205 6.43 24.34 12.56
C HIS A 205 5.84 25.46 11.70
N GLN A 206 5.61 25.16 10.43
CA GLN A 206 5.02 26.09 9.47
C GLN A 206 3.66 25.62 9.00
N VAL A 207 2.72 26.55 8.79
CA VAL A 207 1.32 26.24 8.45
C VAL A 207 0.78 27.30 7.49
N ALA A 208 0.07 26.85 6.46
CA ALA A 208 -0.66 27.72 5.54
C ALA A 208 -2.17 27.70 5.87
N CYS A 209 -2.54 28.27 7.02
CA CYS A 209 -3.94 28.33 7.47
C CYS A 209 -4.19 29.54 8.37
N ILE A 210 -5.19 30.37 8.04
CA ILE A 210 -5.58 31.53 8.85
C ILE A 210 -6.35 31.16 10.14
N ARG A 211 -6.78 29.90 10.29
CA ARG A 211 -7.49 29.37 11.48
C ARG A 211 -6.69 28.29 12.19
N HIS A 212 -5.35 28.35 12.11
CA HIS A 212 -4.46 27.35 12.72
C HIS A 212 -4.57 27.30 14.26
N ASP A 213 -5.02 28.38 14.88
CA ASP A 213 -5.34 28.52 16.30
C ASP A 213 -6.55 27.67 16.70
N GLN A 214 -7.55 27.59 15.82
CA GLN A 214 -8.78 26.82 16.04
C GLN A 214 -8.61 25.31 15.83
N VAL A 215 -7.42 24.85 15.43
CA VAL A 215 -7.09 23.42 15.31
C VAL A 215 -6.35 22.93 16.56
N ASP A 216 -5.70 23.84 17.29
CA ASP A 216 -4.86 23.49 18.44
C ASP A 216 -5.62 22.67 19.48
N GLY A 217 -5.04 21.55 19.90
CA GLY A 217 -5.60 20.69 20.95
C GLY A 217 -6.94 20.01 20.63
N ARG A 218 -7.60 20.31 19.50
CA ARG A 218 -8.87 19.68 19.12
C ARG A 218 -8.65 18.37 18.38
N SER A 219 -9.54 17.40 18.56
CA SER A 219 -9.50 16.16 17.79
C SER A 219 -10.00 16.39 16.36
N ALA A 220 -9.71 15.44 15.45
CA ALA A 220 -10.31 15.48 14.12
C ALA A 220 -11.85 15.41 14.20
N ALA A 221 -12.39 14.60 15.11
CA ALA A 221 -13.82 14.50 15.34
C ALA A 221 -14.44 15.86 15.72
N ASP A 222 -13.79 16.62 16.61
CA ASP A 222 -14.26 17.94 17.03
C ASP A 222 -14.17 18.99 15.91
N ILE A 223 -13.17 18.88 15.04
CA ILE A 223 -12.97 19.81 13.92
C ILE A 223 -14.01 19.56 12.84
N TYR A 224 -14.26 18.28 12.50
CA TYR A 224 -15.17 17.88 11.43
C TYR A 224 -16.61 17.66 11.90
N GLY A 225 -16.87 17.69 13.22
CA GLY A 225 -18.21 17.49 13.79
C GLY A 225 -18.76 16.08 13.56
N VAL A 226 -17.91 15.07 13.47
CA VAL A 226 -18.30 13.68 13.16
C VAL A 226 -18.23 12.83 14.43
N PRO A 227 -19.31 12.13 14.81
CA PRO A 227 -19.27 11.20 15.94
C PRO A 227 -18.41 9.97 15.59
N THR A 228 -17.44 9.67 16.44
CA THR A 228 -16.56 8.50 16.31
C THR A 228 -17.00 7.31 17.14
N ALA A 229 -18.02 7.47 17.99
CA ALA A 229 -18.55 6.40 18.82
C ALA A 229 -18.96 5.18 17.97
N PRO A 230 -18.71 3.96 18.46
CA PRO A 230 -19.11 2.75 17.76
C PRO A 230 -20.61 2.77 17.44
N ALA A 231 -20.97 2.32 16.24
CA ALA A 231 -22.35 1.93 15.99
C ALA A 231 -22.71 0.81 16.97
N ALA A 232 -23.94 0.79 17.49
CA ALA A 232 -24.42 -0.38 18.22
C ALA A 232 -24.15 -1.63 17.37
N GLU A 233 -23.42 -2.60 17.92
CA GLU A 233 -23.19 -3.86 17.22
C GLU A 233 -24.56 -4.45 16.87
N PRO A 234 -24.82 -4.81 15.60
CA PRO A 234 -26.03 -5.56 15.28
C PRO A 234 -26.02 -6.82 16.15
N ALA A 235 -27.13 -7.07 16.84
CA ALA A 235 -27.29 -8.18 17.76
C ALA A 235 -26.76 -9.47 17.11
N ASP A 236 -26.07 -10.29 17.91
CA ASP A 236 -25.40 -11.52 17.48
C ASP A 236 -26.42 -12.63 17.16
N THR A 237 -27.29 -12.38 16.18
CA THR A 237 -28.12 -13.40 15.56
C THR A 237 -27.26 -14.03 14.46
N ALA A 238 -26.91 -15.30 14.65
CA ALA A 238 -26.24 -16.10 13.63
C ALA A 238 -26.99 -15.98 12.30
N GLY A 239 -26.35 -15.38 11.30
CA GLY A 239 -26.94 -15.16 9.99
C GLY A 239 -26.93 -16.43 9.15
N GLU A 240 -27.69 -16.44 8.06
CA GLU A 240 -27.59 -17.51 7.05
C GLU A 240 -26.17 -17.54 6.46
N VAL A 241 -25.55 -18.72 6.37
CA VAL A 241 -24.23 -18.87 5.75
C VAL A 241 -24.36 -18.78 4.23
N VAL A 242 -23.78 -17.74 3.64
CA VAL A 242 -23.84 -17.47 2.20
C VAL A 242 -22.65 -18.04 1.43
N LEU A 243 -21.54 -18.33 2.12
CA LEU A 243 -20.38 -19.03 1.56
C LEU A 243 -19.80 -19.95 2.62
N ARG A 244 -19.63 -21.22 2.27
CA ARG A 244 -18.97 -22.22 3.10
C ARG A 244 -17.86 -22.88 2.33
N VAL A 245 -16.68 -22.88 2.92
CA VAL A 245 -15.49 -23.56 2.41
C VAL A 245 -15.04 -24.58 3.44
N ARG A 246 -14.79 -25.81 3.00
CA ARG A 246 -14.32 -26.90 3.86
C ARG A 246 -13.14 -27.61 3.20
N ASP A 247 -12.05 -27.73 3.93
CA ASP A 247 -10.83 -28.47 3.61
C ASP A 247 -10.31 -28.21 2.18
N LEU A 248 -10.43 -26.96 1.73
CA LEU A 248 -10.02 -26.58 0.38
C LEU A 248 -8.52 -26.77 0.22
N ALA A 249 -8.11 -27.49 -0.83
CA ALA A 249 -6.71 -27.64 -1.19
C ALA A 249 -6.48 -27.40 -2.69
N LYS A 250 -5.32 -26.84 -3.02
CA LYS A 250 -4.90 -26.60 -4.41
C LYS A 250 -3.40 -26.74 -4.56
N THR A 251 -2.97 -27.58 -5.51
CA THR A 251 -1.56 -27.80 -5.82
C THR A 251 -1.24 -27.39 -7.26
N TYR A 252 -0.11 -26.72 -7.47
CA TYR A 252 0.42 -26.39 -8.79
C TYR A 252 1.72 -27.14 -9.06
N ALA A 253 1.88 -27.64 -10.29
CA ALA A 253 3.12 -28.26 -10.73
C ALA A 253 4.18 -27.21 -11.05
N LEU A 254 5.37 -27.32 -10.47
CA LEU A 254 6.54 -26.54 -10.89
C LEU A 254 7.17 -27.21 -12.11
N THR A 255 7.23 -26.49 -13.22
CA THR A 255 7.87 -26.96 -14.46
C THR A 255 9.10 -26.14 -14.81
N LYS A 256 10.15 -26.78 -15.32
CA LYS A 256 11.38 -26.14 -15.81
C LYS A 256 11.61 -26.49 -17.28
N GLY A 257 12.03 -25.51 -18.09
CA GLY A 257 12.27 -25.64 -19.52
C GLY A 257 11.18 -25.01 -20.39
N VAL A 258 11.58 -24.30 -21.45
CA VAL A 258 10.67 -23.54 -22.34
C VAL A 258 10.09 -24.43 -23.45
N VAL A 259 10.92 -25.34 -23.99
CA VAL A 259 10.52 -26.26 -25.09
C VAL A 259 10.08 -27.64 -24.54
N PHE A 260 10.74 -28.13 -23.50
CA PHE A 260 10.35 -29.35 -22.78
C PHE A 260 10.14 -29.03 -21.30
N ARG A 261 8.87 -28.87 -20.89
CA ARG A 261 8.50 -28.61 -19.50
C ARG A 261 8.66 -29.88 -18.65
N ARG A 262 9.80 -30.02 -17.96
CA ARG A 262 10.01 -31.10 -16.99
C ARG A 262 9.46 -30.70 -15.63
N ARG A 263 8.71 -31.57 -14.96
CA ARG A 263 8.21 -31.34 -13.60
C ARG A 263 9.37 -31.41 -12.61
N VAL A 264 9.59 -30.33 -11.85
CA VAL A 264 10.71 -30.19 -10.90
C VAL A 264 10.22 -30.14 -9.45
N GLY A 265 8.91 -30.00 -9.24
CA GLY A 265 8.30 -30.07 -7.91
C GLY A 265 6.81 -29.73 -7.96
N GLU A 266 6.23 -29.54 -6.78
CA GLU A 266 4.86 -29.10 -6.59
C GLU A 266 4.80 -28.01 -5.50
N VAL A 267 3.89 -27.06 -5.67
CA VAL A 267 3.58 -26.02 -4.67
C VAL A 267 2.14 -26.22 -4.23
N ARG A 268 1.94 -26.46 -2.93
CA ARG A 268 0.61 -26.41 -2.31
C ARG A 268 0.26 -24.95 -2.08
N ALA A 269 -0.60 -24.40 -2.92
CA ALA A 269 -1.01 -23.00 -2.85
C ALA A 269 -2.16 -22.77 -1.86
N VAL A 270 -2.96 -23.80 -1.60
CA VAL A 270 -3.98 -23.84 -0.52
C VAL A 270 -3.91 -25.24 0.09
N ASP A 271 -3.95 -25.35 1.42
CA ASP A 271 -3.80 -26.63 2.13
C ASP A 271 -4.78 -26.70 3.32
N GLY A 272 -5.96 -27.28 3.11
CA GLY A 272 -6.94 -27.57 4.16
C GLY A 272 -7.66 -26.33 4.73
N VAL A 273 -7.97 -25.34 3.90
CA VAL A 273 -8.62 -24.10 4.38
C VAL A 273 -10.13 -24.30 4.56
N SER A 274 -10.64 -23.95 5.74
CA SER A 274 -12.06 -24.05 6.12
C SER A 274 -12.55 -22.75 6.77
N PHE A 275 -13.68 -22.20 6.29
CA PHE A 275 -14.34 -21.03 6.88
C PHE A 275 -15.80 -20.91 6.42
N ASP A 276 -16.59 -20.15 7.18
CA ASP A 276 -17.95 -19.74 6.83
C ASP A 276 -18.04 -18.22 6.73
N LEU A 277 -18.88 -17.72 5.82
CA LEU A 277 -19.24 -16.32 5.70
C LEU A 277 -20.77 -16.21 5.79
N GLU A 278 -21.24 -15.50 6.82
CA GLU A 278 -22.65 -15.24 7.06
C GLU A 278 -23.13 -14.00 6.29
N GLN A 279 -24.43 -14.00 5.97
CA GLN A 279 -25.11 -12.86 5.38
C GLN A 279 -24.96 -11.62 6.28
N GLY A 280 -24.63 -10.47 5.68
CA GLY A 280 -24.45 -9.21 6.41
C GLY A 280 -23.15 -9.12 7.22
N ARG A 281 -22.29 -10.16 7.19
CA ARG A 281 -20.95 -10.13 7.79
C ARG A 281 -19.87 -9.92 6.72
N THR A 282 -18.67 -9.55 7.18
CA THR A 282 -17.50 -9.36 6.31
C THR A 282 -16.36 -10.21 6.84
N LEU A 283 -15.84 -11.10 6.00
CA LEU A 283 -14.64 -11.90 6.28
C LEU A 283 -13.45 -11.32 5.52
N GLY A 284 -12.40 -10.93 6.24
CA GLY A 284 -11.13 -10.52 5.64
C GLY A 284 -10.14 -11.68 5.60
N ILE A 285 -9.62 -12.02 4.42
CA ILE A 285 -8.50 -12.95 4.27
C ILE A 285 -7.21 -12.15 4.13
N VAL A 286 -6.35 -12.21 5.16
CA VAL A 286 -5.08 -11.48 5.23
C VAL A 286 -3.87 -12.40 5.22
N GLY A 287 -2.72 -11.91 4.77
CA GLY A 287 -1.46 -12.65 4.74
C GLY A 287 -0.45 -12.06 3.76
N GLU A 288 0.79 -12.53 3.81
CA GLU A 288 1.91 -12.07 2.96
C GLU A 288 1.70 -12.37 1.46
N SER A 289 2.46 -11.69 0.58
CA SER A 289 2.45 -12.03 -0.85
C SER A 289 2.79 -13.52 -1.08
N GLY A 290 1.99 -14.20 -1.90
CA GLY A 290 2.16 -15.64 -2.15
C GLY A 290 1.52 -16.58 -1.11
N SER A 291 0.87 -16.09 -0.06
CA SER A 291 0.23 -16.91 0.98
C SER A 291 -1.03 -17.70 0.57
N GLY A 292 -1.43 -17.66 -0.71
CA GLY A 292 -2.60 -18.40 -1.21
C GLY A 292 -3.93 -17.64 -1.23
N LYS A 293 -3.96 -16.34 -0.87
CA LYS A 293 -5.19 -15.51 -0.88
C LYS A 293 -5.88 -15.48 -2.24
N SER A 294 -5.16 -15.07 -3.29
CA SER A 294 -5.70 -14.98 -4.66
C SER A 294 -6.07 -16.37 -5.19
N THR A 295 -5.31 -17.40 -4.84
CA THR A 295 -5.65 -18.78 -5.18
C THR A 295 -6.97 -19.19 -4.55
N THR A 296 -7.17 -18.92 -3.26
CA THR A 296 -8.41 -19.20 -2.53
C THR A 296 -9.60 -18.48 -3.17
N LEU A 297 -9.44 -17.17 -3.44
CA LEU A 297 -10.45 -16.37 -4.12
C LEU A 297 -10.80 -16.96 -5.50
N HIS A 298 -9.80 -17.30 -6.32
CA HIS A 298 -10.03 -17.88 -7.64
C HIS A 298 -10.70 -19.25 -7.59
N GLN A 299 -10.39 -20.09 -6.59
CA GLN A 299 -11.11 -21.37 -6.41
C GLN A 299 -12.61 -21.15 -6.12
N ILE A 300 -12.95 -20.12 -5.33
CA ILE A 300 -14.35 -19.76 -5.06
C ILE A 300 -15.03 -19.20 -6.31
N LEU A 301 -14.38 -18.27 -7.02
CA LEU A 301 -14.95 -17.60 -8.20
C LEU A 301 -15.08 -18.49 -9.44
N ASP A 302 -14.28 -19.54 -9.56
CA ASP A 302 -14.38 -20.47 -10.70
C ASP A 302 -15.72 -21.21 -10.72
N LEU A 303 -16.32 -21.42 -9.53
CA LEU A 303 -17.55 -22.20 -9.31
C LEU A 303 -17.45 -23.59 -9.94
N SER A 304 -16.30 -24.22 -9.80
CA SER A 304 -15.99 -25.55 -10.34
C SER A 304 -15.62 -26.50 -9.20
N THR A 305 -15.65 -27.80 -9.48
CA THR A 305 -15.26 -28.83 -8.51
C THR A 305 -13.82 -28.56 -8.02
N PRO A 306 -13.61 -28.36 -6.70
CA PRO A 306 -12.28 -28.13 -6.17
C PRO A 306 -11.43 -29.41 -6.25
N GLN A 307 -10.12 -29.27 -6.16
CA GLN A 307 -9.20 -30.43 -6.17
C GLN A 307 -9.38 -31.31 -4.92
N ALA A 308 -9.71 -30.70 -3.78
CA ALA A 308 -10.12 -31.36 -2.54
C ALA A 308 -11.01 -30.42 -1.73
N GLY A 309 -11.80 -31.00 -0.82
CA GLY A 309 -12.75 -30.26 0.01
C GLY A 309 -14.05 -29.94 -0.73
N THR A 310 -14.83 -29.02 -0.17
CA THR A 310 -16.09 -28.54 -0.74
C THR A 310 -16.19 -27.02 -0.69
N ILE A 311 -16.90 -26.46 -1.68
CA ILE A 311 -17.25 -25.04 -1.74
C ILE A 311 -18.75 -24.95 -1.98
N GLU A 312 -19.47 -24.34 -1.05
CA GLU A 312 -20.90 -24.10 -1.13
C GLU A 312 -21.13 -22.58 -1.18
N VAL A 313 -21.87 -22.13 -2.20
CA VAL A 313 -22.14 -20.71 -2.43
C VAL A 313 -23.65 -20.53 -2.55
N LEU A 314 -24.22 -19.66 -1.71
CA LEU A 314 -25.66 -19.42 -1.61
C LEU A 314 -26.45 -20.73 -1.49
N GLY A 315 -26.01 -21.61 -0.58
CA GLY A 315 -26.63 -22.93 -0.34
C GLY A 315 -26.39 -23.97 -1.44
N THR A 316 -25.56 -23.68 -2.45
CA THR A 316 -25.34 -24.56 -3.60
C THR A 316 -23.90 -25.07 -3.65
N ASP A 317 -23.71 -26.39 -3.61
CA ASP A 317 -22.40 -27.02 -3.80
C ASP A 317 -21.94 -26.87 -5.27
N VAL A 318 -20.81 -26.18 -5.47
CA VAL A 318 -20.28 -25.88 -6.80
C VAL A 318 -19.89 -27.13 -7.58
N ALA A 319 -19.59 -28.25 -6.92
CA ALA A 319 -19.24 -29.51 -7.58
C ALA A 319 -20.44 -30.14 -8.31
N THR A 320 -21.66 -29.78 -7.93
CA THR A 320 -22.90 -30.29 -8.51
C THR A 320 -23.38 -29.47 -9.71
N LEU A 321 -22.76 -28.32 -9.98
CA LEU A 321 -23.25 -27.37 -10.98
C LEU A 321 -22.88 -27.76 -12.42
N ASP A 322 -23.91 -27.84 -13.26
CA ASP A 322 -23.73 -27.86 -14.71
C ASP A 322 -23.39 -26.45 -15.27
N ARG A 323 -23.25 -26.32 -16.59
CA ARG A 323 -22.91 -25.03 -17.24
C ARG A 323 -24.01 -23.98 -17.04
N ARG A 324 -25.29 -24.38 -16.95
CA ARG A 324 -26.43 -23.47 -16.80
C ARG A 324 -26.53 -22.99 -15.35
N GLY A 325 -26.40 -23.89 -14.39
CA GLY A 325 -26.36 -23.59 -12.96
C GLY A 325 -25.20 -22.67 -12.62
N ARG A 326 -23.99 -22.93 -13.14
CA ARG A 326 -22.85 -22.01 -12.99
C ARG A 326 -23.16 -20.61 -13.51
N ARG A 327 -23.80 -20.49 -14.67
CA ARG A 327 -24.14 -19.17 -15.24
C ARG A 327 -25.20 -18.44 -14.40
N ALA A 328 -26.19 -19.16 -13.87
CA ALA A 328 -27.20 -18.59 -13.00
C ALA A 328 -26.58 -18.05 -11.71
N LEU A 329 -25.78 -18.87 -11.03
CA LEU A 329 -25.11 -18.49 -9.78
C LEU A 329 -24.13 -17.32 -9.96
N ARG A 330 -23.46 -17.22 -11.12
CA ARG A 330 -22.64 -16.04 -11.46
C ARG A 330 -23.45 -14.75 -11.59
N GLY A 331 -24.76 -14.81 -11.85
CA GLY A 331 -25.64 -13.64 -11.84
C GLY A 331 -25.80 -13.04 -10.44
N ASP A 332 -25.77 -13.90 -9.42
CA ASP A 332 -25.96 -13.51 -8.01
C ASP A 332 -24.63 -13.14 -7.31
N LEU A 333 -23.50 -13.38 -7.98
CA LEU A 333 -22.15 -13.07 -7.49
C LEU A 333 -21.57 -11.88 -8.25
N GLN A 334 -21.31 -10.79 -7.53
CA GLN A 334 -20.65 -9.61 -8.08
C GLN A 334 -19.21 -9.55 -7.58
N VAL A 335 -18.27 -9.35 -8.49
CA VAL A 335 -16.83 -9.29 -8.19
C VAL A 335 -16.33 -7.87 -8.40
N VAL A 336 -15.62 -7.33 -7.41
CA VAL A 336 -14.86 -6.09 -7.52
C VAL A 336 -13.38 -6.46 -7.56
N PHE A 337 -12.72 -6.18 -8.67
CA PHE A 337 -11.31 -6.52 -8.89
C PHE A 337 -10.37 -5.50 -8.22
N GLN A 338 -9.16 -5.94 -7.85
CA GLN A 338 -8.14 -5.09 -7.23
C GLN A 338 -7.62 -3.96 -8.14
N ASP A 339 -7.53 -4.21 -9.44
CA ASP A 339 -7.02 -3.24 -10.42
C ASP A 339 -8.13 -2.87 -11.41
N PRO A 340 -8.85 -1.76 -11.20
CA PRO A 340 -9.91 -1.33 -12.10
C PRO A 340 -9.38 -0.92 -13.48
N VAL A 341 -8.12 -0.51 -13.63
CA VAL A 341 -7.55 -0.10 -14.93
C VAL A 341 -7.27 -1.33 -15.79
N ALA A 342 -6.58 -2.33 -15.25
CA ALA A 342 -6.39 -3.61 -15.95
C ALA A 342 -7.72 -4.34 -16.19
N SER A 343 -8.74 -4.12 -15.34
CA SER A 343 -10.06 -4.75 -15.51
C SER A 343 -10.96 -4.07 -16.55
N LEU A 344 -10.65 -2.83 -16.95
CA LEU A 344 -11.44 -2.04 -17.91
C LEU A 344 -10.75 -1.89 -19.28
N ASP A 345 -9.49 -2.29 -19.41
CA ASP A 345 -8.76 -2.29 -20.68
C ASP A 345 -8.82 -3.68 -21.35
N PRO A 346 -9.57 -3.85 -22.45
CA PRO A 346 -9.66 -5.12 -23.16
C PRO A 346 -8.39 -5.50 -23.95
N ARG A 347 -7.31 -4.69 -23.89
CA ARG A 347 -6.06 -4.90 -24.64
C ARG A 347 -4.87 -5.39 -23.80
N LEU A 348 -5.06 -5.56 -22.48
CA LEU A 348 -4.11 -6.26 -21.59
C LEU A 348 -4.47 -7.75 -21.47
#